data_AF-A0A838WSB3-F1
#
_entry.id   AF-A0A838WSB3-F1
#
_cell.length_a   1.000
_cell.length_b   1.000
_cell.length_c   1.000
_cell.angle_alpha   90.00
_cell.angle_beta   90.00
_cell.angle_gamma   90.00
#
_symmetry.space_group_name_H-M   'P 1'
#
loop_
_entity.id
_entity.type
_entity.pdbx_description
1 polymer ?
#
loop_
_entity_poly.entity_id
_entity_poly.type
_entity_poly.pdbx_seq_one_letter_code
_entity_poly.pdbx_strand_id
1 'polypeptide(L)'
;MALQLKLQLFTNNNGLIGDPINEVPFENSFFLQILAGDFRSDAEGLIGFVTDLQWQPGQIQALDDPFGPKTLVTSSFPLFVGGTLDKTLGLINDLTGGSLPEFGIGEAIGIKKWEPFATLLFQAIGTKIINVTDFTLTPDLSNLSFADGYINNAPIISDPGIVLENSNPTILTVSDPNPSDILIFKITGGADQQWFTLNTNGELLFNLGENKSPNYEDPLDSDQNNSYQVEITAYDNFGELKFGDLEKTVLGVTTVRMLIIEVINVNETPTNISLNATTVDENIP
;
A
#
# COMPACT_ATOMS: atom_id res chain seq x y z
N MET A 1 0.92 10.66 -5.88
CA MET A 1 2.03 9.81 -5.43
C MET A 1 2.98 10.68 -4.63
N ALA A 2 2.94 10.51 -3.32
CA ALA A 2 3.48 11.45 -2.37
C ALA A 2 4.94 11.16 -2.02
N LEU A 3 5.21 9.96 -1.50
CA LEU A 3 6.55 9.54 -1.11
C LEU A 3 7.24 8.81 -2.26
N GLN A 4 8.50 9.18 -2.55
CA GLN A 4 9.37 8.32 -3.34
C GLN A 4 10.63 7.99 -2.55
N LEU A 5 11.01 6.72 -2.56
CA LEU A 5 12.26 6.20 -2.01
C LEU A 5 13.11 5.61 -3.13
N LYS A 6 14.43 5.73 -3.03
CA LYS A 6 15.36 5.15 -4.00
C LYS A 6 16.60 4.59 -3.32
N LEU A 7 16.97 3.37 -3.66
CA LEU A 7 18.31 2.83 -3.38
C LEU A 7 19.24 3.12 -4.56
N GLN A 8 20.46 3.59 -4.26
CA GLN A 8 21.48 3.87 -5.26
C GLN A 8 22.87 3.49 -4.74
N LEU A 9 23.64 2.77 -5.56
CA LEU A 9 25.04 2.44 -5.26
C LEU A 9 25.98 3.52 -5.80
N PHE A 10 27.09 3.71 -5.11
CA PHE A 10 28.15 4.66 -5.47
C PHE A 10 29.54 4.03 -5.26
N THR A 11 30.53 4.47 -6.04
CA THR A 11 31.91 4.03 -5.82
C THR A 11 32.43 4.50 -4.46
N ASN A 12 33.29 3.68 -3.84
CA ASN A 12 34.06 4.08 -2.67
C ASN A 12 35.44 4.63 -3.11
N ASN A 13 35.62 5.94 -3.04
CA ASN A 13 36.86 6.63 -3.39
C ASN A 13 37.70 6.90 -2.13
N ASN A 14 38.25 5.84 -1.53
CA ASN A 14 39.06 5.88 -0.29
C ASN A 14 38.30 6.45 0.92
N GLY A 15 37.08 5.96 1.15
CA GLY A 15 36.22 6.37 2.25
C GLY A 15 35.34 7.59 1.92
N LEU A 16 35.41 8.12 0.70
CA LEU A 16 34.54 9.18 0.22
C LEU A 16 33.60 8.66 -0.86
N ILE A 17 32.36 9.12 -0.84
CA ILE A 17 31.38 8.77 -1.87
C ILE A 17 31.83 9.32 -3.22
N GLY A 18 31.78 8.48 -4.25
CA GLY A 18 32.13 8.83 -5.63
C GLY A 18 30.92 8.86 -6.55
N ASP A 19 31.10 8.34 -7.77
CA ASP A 19 30.07 8.38 -8.82
C ASP A 19 29.04 7.26 -8.63
N PRO A 20 27.79 7.45 -9.08
CA PRO A 20 26.77 6.40 -9.05
C PRO A 20 27.16 5.23 -9.95
N ILE A 21 26.90 4.02 -9.47
CA ILE A 21 27.16 2.75 -10.17
C ILE A 21 25.94 1.84 -10.07
N ASN A 22 25.88 0.85 -10.97
CA ASN A 22 24.79 -0.13 -10.99
C ASN A 22 25.21 -1.50 -10.44
N GLU A 23 26.51 -1.79 -10.48
CA GLU A 23 27.06 -3.10 -10.16
C GLU A 23 28.38 -2.94 -9.39
N VAL A 24 28.60 -3.86 -8.45
CA VAL A 24 29.82 -3.93 -7.64
C VAL A 24 30.42 -5.34 -7.76
N PRO A 25 31.62 -5.47 -8.36
CA PRO A 25 32.36 -6.72 -8.39
C PRO A 25 32.81 -7.19 -7.00
N PHE A 26 33.14 -8.48 -6.90
CA PHE A 26 33.74 -9.09 -5.71
C PHE A 26 34.95 -8.31 -5.19
N GLU A 27 35.11 -8.29 -3.85
CA GLU A 27 36.14 -7.59 -3.06
C GLU A 27 36.05 -6.05 -3.05
N ASN A 28 35.25 -5.45 -3.93
CA ASN A 28 35.11 -3.99 -3.93
C ASN A 28 34.19 -3.51 -2.80
N SER A 29 34.60 -2.41 -2.18
CA SER A 29 33.76 -1.64 -1.27
C SER A 29 32.99 -0.56 -2.03
N PHE A 30 31.84 -0.18 -1.51
CA PHE A 30 30.91 0.72 -2.15
C PHE A 30 30.01 1.40 -1.11
N PHE A 31 29.45 2.54 -1.48
CA PHE A 31 28.40 3.18 -0.70
C PHE A 31 27.03 2.81 -1.25
N LEU A 32 26.07 2.63 -0.36
CA LEU A 32 24.64 2.61 -0.66
C LEU A 32 24.02 3.86 -0.04
N GLN A 33 23.29 4.63 -0.84
CA GLN A 33 22.42 5.68 -0.30
C GLN A 33 20.97 5.24 -0.32
N ILE A 34 20.29 5.51 0.79
CA ILE A 34 18.83 5.55 0.88
C ILE A 34 18.43 7.00 0.59
N LEU A 35 17.84 7.23 -0.57
CA LEU A 35 17.35 8.53 -1.01
C LEU A 35 15.84 8.60 -0.75
N ALA A 36 15.38 9.76 -0.28
CA ALA A 36 13.97 10.05 -0.07
C ALA A 36 13.58 11.34 -0.78
N GLY A 37 12.31 11.43 -1.17
CA GLY A 37 11.75 12.63 -1.78
C GLY A 37 10.24 12.72 -1.57
N ASP A 38 9.79 13.93 -1.26
CA ASP A 38 8.38 14.33 -1.28
C ASP A 38 8.08 14.97 -2.63
N PHE A 39 7.30 14.27 -3.44
CA PHE A 39 6.95 14.70 -4.80
C PHE A 39 5.47 15.11 -4.92
N ARG A 40 4.79 15.35 -3.78
CA ARG A 40 3.47 15.95 -3.78
C ARG A 40 3.50 17.33 -4.44
N SER A 41 2.33 17.77 -4.94
CA SER A 41 2.20 19.11 -5.53
C SER A 41 2.52 20.22 -4.51
N ASP A 42 2.15 19.98 -3.27
CA ASP A 42 2.31 20.78 -2.05
C ASP A 42 3.42 20.23 -1.13
N ALA A 43 4.43 19.59 -1.70
CA ALA A 43 5.54 19.01 -0.95
C ALA A 43 6.24 20.03 -0.02
N GLU A 44 6.30 19.72 1.28
CA GLU A 44 7.08 20.44 2.30
C GLU A 44 8.24 19.59 2.84
N GLY A 45 8.39 18.35 2.36
CA GLY A 45 9.53 17.49 2.65
C GLY A 45 9.35 16.63 3.89
N LEU A 46 10.21 15.63 4.01
CA LEU A 46 10.20 14.69 5.13
C LEU A 46 10.92 15.31 6.32
N ILE A 47 10.38 15.12 7.52
CA ILE A 47 11.00 15.49 8.80
C ILE A 47 11.21 14.30 9.73
N GLY A 48 10.72 13.11 9.38
CA GLY A 48 10.92 11.90 10.15
C GLY A 48 10.84 10.68 9.24
N PHE A 49 11.77 9.75 9.39
CA PHE A 49 11.80 8.52 8.60
C PHE A 49 12.43 7.38 9.40
N VAL A 50 11.81 6.21 9.29
CA VAL A 50 12.22 4.95 9.92
C VAL A 50 12.18 3.87 8.84
N THR A 51 13.23 3.05 8.77
CA THR A 51 13.31 1.95 7.80
C THR A 51 14.22 0.84 8.27
N ASP A 52 13.89 -0.38 7.85
CA ASP A 52 14.82 -1.51 7.87
C ASP A 52 15.53 -1.63 6.53
N LEU A 53 16.79 -2.06 6.56
CA LEU A 53 17.55 -2.43 5.37
C LEU A 53 18.13 -3.83 5.56
N GLN A 54 17.80 -4.75 4.65
CA GLN A 54 18.27 -6.13 4.68
C GLN A 54 19.05 -6.49 3.42
N TRP A 55 20.03 -7.38 3.56
CA TRP A 55 20.83 -7.97 2.48
C TRP A 55 21.20 -9.43 2.82
N GLN A 56 21.85 -10.12 1.89
CA GLN A 56 22.38 -11.47 2.13
C GLN A 56 23.80 -11.40 2.75
N PRO A 57 23.99 -11.76 4.04
CA PRO A 57 25.27 -11.57 4.73
C PRO A 57 26.41 -12.43 4.19
N GLY A 58 26.12 -13.50 3.42
CA GLY A 58 27.13 -14.28 2.72
C GLY A 58 27.63 -13.68 1.39
N GLN A 59 27.01 -12.57 0.94
CA GLN A 59 27.37 -11.89 -0.30
C GLN A 59 27.85 -10.45 -0.05
N ILE A 60 27.29 -9.78 0.96
CA ILE A 60 27.55 -8.38 1.29
C ILE A 60 27.87 -8.26 2.78
N GLN A 61 28.91 -7.50 3.10
CA GLN A 61 29.31 -7.19 4.48
C GLN A 61 29.17 -5.68 4.74
N ALA A 62 28.52 -5.30 5.85
CA ALA A 62 28.52 -3.93 6.33
C ALA A 62 29.87 -3.56 6.97
N LEU A 63 30.41 -2.41 6.57
CA LEU A 63 31.71 -1.90 7.03
C LEU A 63 31.61 -0.80 8.10
N ASP A 64 30.41 -0.25 8.34
CA ASP A 64 30.16 0.74 9.40
C ASP A 64 30.21 0.09 10.80
N ASP A 65 31.42 -0.21 11.29
CA ASP A 65 31.67 -0.85 12.58
C ASP A 65 32.80 -0.14 13.34
N PRO A 66 32.55 0.44 14.54
CA PRO A 66 31.29 0.39 15.28
C PRO A 66 30.14 1.11 14.56
N PHE A 67 28.95 0.50 14.61
CA PHE A 67 27.76 1.05 13.97
C PHE A 67 27.29 2.31 14.71
N GLY A 68 27.35 3.45 14.03
CA GLY A 68 27.01 4.76 14.58
C GLY A 68 26.03 5.51 13.70
N PRO A 69 24.70 5.31 13.83
CA PRO A 69 23.69 5.95 12.97
C PRO A 69 23.83 7.47 12.84
N LYS A 70 24.32 8.16 13.87
CA LYS A 70 24.54 9.62 13.88
C LYS A 70 25.50 10.13 12.81
N THR A 71 26.40 9.29 12.31
CA THR A 71 27.32 9.65 11.21
C THR A 71 26.84 9.15 9.86
N LEU A 72 25.80 8.32 9.83
CA LEU A 72 25.29 7.65 8.63
C LEU A 72 24.01 8.30 8.12
N VAL A 73 23.13 8.71 9.04
CA VAL A 73 21.91 9.48 8.76
C VAL A 73 22.27 10.94 8.48
N THR A 74 21.54 11.57 7.57
CA THR A 74 21.72 12.97 7.16
C THR A 74 21.73 13.91 8.36
N SER A 75 22.62 14.92 8.32
CA SER A 75 22.70 15.95 9.36
C SER A 75 21.44 16.82 9.43
N SER A 76 20.61 16.81 8.38
CA SER A 76 19.30 17.46 8.40
C SER A 76 18.36 16.85 9.44
N PHE A 77 18.58 15.58 9.83
CA PHE A 77 17.76 14.85 10.81
C PHE A 77 18.54 14.60 12.12
N PRO A 78 18.75 15.62 12.98
CA PRO A 78 19.58 15.49 14.18
C PRO A 78 18.88 14.79 15.36
N LEU A 79 17.55 14.60 15.30
CA LEU A 79 16.74 14.04 16.38
C LEU A 79 16.47 12.55 16.17
N PHE A 80 16.26 11.84 17.28
CA PHE A 80 15.88 10.42 17.32
C PHE A 80 16.75 9.50 16.47
N VAL A 81 18.00 9.90 16.18
CA VAL A 81 18.88 9.13 15.31
C VAL A 81 19.27 7.82 15.98
N GLY A 82 18.91 6.71 15.33
CA GLY A 82 18.97 5.38 15.94
C GLY A 82 19.02 4.25 14.90
N GLY A 83 18.96 3.02 15.42
CA GLY A 83 19.02 1.77 14.66
C GLY A 83 20.09 0.82 15.19
N THR A 84 20.00 -0.45 14.81
CA THR A 84 20.97 -1.49 15.19
C THR A 84 21.45 -2.26 13.97
N LEU A 85 22.69 -2.74 14.00
CA LEU A 85 23.28 -3.58 12.95
C LEU A 85 23.43 -5.02 13.45
N ASP A 86 22.75 -5.95 12.79
CA ASP A 86 22.99 -7.39 12.92
C ASP A 86 23.70 -7.92 11.66
N LYS A 87 25.02 -8.12 11.78
CA LYS A 87 25.85 -8.66 10.69
C LYS A 87 25.56 -10.13 10.37
N THR A 88 25.03 -10.88 11.32
CA THR A 88 24.72 -12.31 11.15
C THR A 88 23.49 -12.48 10.27
N LEU A 89 22.51 -11.58 10.44
CA LEU A 89 21.28 -11.56 9.65
C LEU A 89 21.38 -10.69 8.40
N GLY A 90 22.42 -9.85 8.29
CA GLY A 90 22.54 -8.87 7.21
C GLY A 90 21.44 -7.83 7.29
N LEU A 91 21.22 -7.26 8.48
CA LEU A 91 20.10 -6.39 8.78
C LEU A 91 20.58 -5.13 9.51
N ILE A 92 20.17 -3.96 9.01
CA ILE A 92 20.05 -2.75 9.81
C ILE A 92 18.58 -2.62 10.18
N ASN A 93 18.29 -2.70 11.47
CA ASN A 93 16.94 -2.64 12.03
C ASN A 93 16.68 -1.24 12.61
N ASP A 94 15.50 -0.69 12.33
CA ASP A 94 15.02 0.61 12.81
C ASP A 94 15.99 1.77 12.54
N LEU A 95 16.58 1.86 11.34
CA LEU A 95 17.39 3.03 10.98
C LEU A 95 16.50 4.27 10.95
N THR A 96 16.74 5.16 11.91
CA THR A 96 15.82 6.25 12.22
C THR A 96 16.54 7.59 12.20
N GLY A 97 15.83 8.64 11.78
CA GLY A 97 16.19 10.02 12.03
C GLY A 97 15.00 10.95 11.88
N GLY A 98 15.05 12.10 12.56
CA GLY A 98 14.07 13.15 12.38
C GLY A 98 14.59 14.55 12.66
N SER A 99 13.75 15.53 12.39
CA SER A 99 13.97 16.95 12.56
C SER A 99 12.70 17.62 13.08
N LEU A 100 12.85 18.84 13.58
CA LEU A 100 11.78 19.75 13.97
C LEU A 100 12.11 21.15 13.43
N PRO A 101 11.95 21.38 12.12
CA PRO A 101 12.33 22.65 11.49
C PRO A 101 11.58 23.86 12.08
N GLU A 102 10.32 23.69 12.49
CA GLU A 102 9.53 24.74 13.17
C GLU A 102 10.19 25.28 14.45
N PHE A 103 11.01 24.46 15.10
CA PHE A 103 11.77 24.82 16.30
C PHE A 103 13.26 25.08 16.00
N GLY A 104 13.65 25.13 14.72
CA GLY A 104 15.03 25.37 14.28
C GLY A 104 15.98 24.19 14.54
N ILE A 105 15.46 22.96 14.62
CA ILE A 105 16.25 21.75 14.89
C ILE A 105 16.26 20.86 13.65
N GLY A 106 17.32 20.96 12.85
CA GLY A 106 17.40 20.23 11.58
C GLY A 106 16.51 20.84 10.49
N GLU A 107 16.42 20.15 9.37
CA GLU A 107 15.75 20.61 8.15
C GLU A 107 14.94 19.48 7.53
N ALA A 108 13.87 19.84 6.81
CA ALA A 108 13.15 18.89 5.98
C ALA A 108 14.01 18.49 4.77
N ILE A 109 13.88 17.24 4.32
CA ILE A 109 14.60 16.73 3.15
C ILE A 109 13.65 16.40 1.99
N GLY A 110 14.19 16.44 0.77
CA GLY A 110 13.54 15.79 -0.37
C GLY A 110 12.40 16.59 -1.02
N ILE A 111 12.30 17.90 -0.79
CA ILE A 111 11.27 18.75 -1.42
C ILE A 111 11.43 18.75 -2.94
N LYS A 112 10.55 18.03 -3.66
CA LYS A 112 10.54 17.88 -5.13
C LYS A 112 11.88 17.44 -5.73
N LYS A 113 12.70 16.75 -4.95
CA LYS A 113 14.02 16.27 -5.34
C LYS A 113 14.38 15.03 -4.53
N TRP A 114 15.34 14.28 -5.03
CA TRP A 114 15.98 13.22 -4.26
C TRP A 114 17.00 13.81 -3.30
N GLU A 115 16.95 13.42 -2.04
CA GLU A 115 17.92 13.81 -1.02
C GLU A 115 18.28 12.60 -0.15
N PRO A 116 19.56 12.44 0.27
CA PRO A 116 19.96 11.30 1.08
C PRO A 116 19.35 11.37 2.48
N PHE A 117 18.69 10.29 2.87
CA PHE A 117 18.36 10.00 4.26
C PHE A 117 19.55 9.37 4.98
N ALA A 118 20.19 8.36 4.38
CA ALA A 118 21.35 7.69 4.96
C ALA A 118 22.37 7.28 3.89
N THR A 119 23.65 7.28 4.26
CA THR A 119 24.77 6.79 3.45
C THR A 119 25.50 5.70 4.24
N LEU A 120 25.56 4.50 3.67
CA LEU A 120 26.03 3.28 4.34
C LEU A 120 27.18 2.65 3.54
N LEU A 121 28.19 2.13 4.21
CA LEU A 121 29.37 1.55 3.59
C LEU A 121 29.34 0.02 3.66
N PHE A 122 29.55 -0.62 2.51
CA PHE A 122 29.52 -2.07 2.36
C PHE A 122 30.72 -2.59 1.56
N GLN A 123 30.93 -3.91 1.62
CA GLN A 123 31.86 -4.65 0.76
C GLN A 123 31.18 -5.88 0.16
N ALA A 124 31.43 -6.13 -1.12
CA ALA A 124 31.05 -7.37 -1.78
C ALA A 124 32.04 -8.47 -1.39
N ILE A 125 31.56 -9.51 -0.69
CA ILE A 125 32.39 -10.61 -0.17
C ILE A 125 32.03 -11.98 -0.77
N GLY A 126 30.97 -12.05 -1.58
CA GLY A 126 30.59 -13.24 -2.33
C GLY A 126 31.03 -13.17 -3.79
N THR A 127 30.94 -14.28 -4.51
CA THR A 127 31.29 -14.35 -5.94
C THR A 127 30.23 -13.74 -6.87
N LYS A 128 29.06 -13.34 -6.32
CA LYS A 128 28.00 -12.65 -7.05
C LYS A 128 28.39 -11.18 -7.28
N ILE A 129 28.09 -10.65 -8.47
CA ILE A 129 28.12 -9.20 -8.73
C ILE A 129 26.92 -8.57 -8.01
N ILE A 130 27.19 -7.61 -7.14
CA ILE A 130 26.17 -6.96 -6.31
C ILE A 130 25.50 -5.83 -7.08
N ASN A 131 24.19 -5.69 -6.97
CA ASN A 131 23.43 -4.54 -7.46
C ASN A 131 22.35 -4.11 -6.45
N VAL A 132 21.59 -3.06 -6.74
CA VAL A 132 20.57 -2.51 -5.83
C VAL A 132 19.45 -3.49 -5.46
N THR A 133 19.15 -4.49 -6.30
CA THR A 133 18.10 -5.50 -6.02
C THR A 133 18.55 -6.56 -5.00
N ASP A 134 19.83 -6.54 -4.62
CA ASP A 134 20.37 -7.40 -3.55
C ASP A 134 20.07 -6.89 -2.14
N PHE A 135 19.39 -5.75 -2.07
CA PHE A 135 18.93 -5.11 -0.85
C PHE A 135 17.41 -5.08 -0.83
N THR A 136 16.86 -5.25 0.37
CA THR A 136 15.44 -5.00 0.65
C THR A 136 15.36 -3.83 1.60
N LEU A 137 14.65 -2.77 1.19
CA LEU A 137 14.32 -1.63 2.05
C LEU A 137 12.85 -1.75 2.48
N THR A 138 12.61 -1.75 3.77
CA THR A 138 11.25 -1.83 4.34
C THR A 138 10.99 -0.58 5.17
N PRO A 139 10.37 0.47 4.59
CA PRO A 139 10.04 1.67 5.34
C PRO A 139 8.88 1.42 6.30
N ASP A 140 8.96 2.00 7.49
CA ASP A 140 7.82 2.06 8.40
C ASP A 140 6.99 3.29 8.07
N LEU A 141 5.91 3.08 7.32
CA LEU A 141 5.00 4.15 6.91
C LEU A 141 4.22 4.76 8.09
N SER A 142 4.12 4.07 9.23
CA SER A 142 3.40 4.58 10.42
C SER A 142 4.21 5.60 11.20
N ASN A 143 5.54 5.57 11.08
CA ASN A 143 6.47 6.51 11.71
C ASN A 143 7.11 7.49 10.71
N LEU A 144 6.53 7.60 9.51
CA LEU A 144 6.87 8.64 8.54
C LEU A 144 6.27 9.98 8.96
N SER A 145 6.98 11.08 8.74
CA SER A 145 6.46 12.42 9.04
C SER A 145 6.91 13.46 8.02
N PHE A 146 6.00 14.36 7.65
CA PHE A 146 6.24 15.49 6.75
C PHE A 146 6.12 16.82 7.49
N ALA A 147 6.80 17.84 6.98
CA ALA A 147 6.84 19.17 7.60
C ALA A 147 5.46 19.85 7.67
N ASP A 148 4.55 19.54 6.76
CA ASP A 148 3.17 20.04 6.73
C ASP A 148 2.20 19.21 7.56
N GLY A 149 2.69 18.20 8.28
CA GLY A 149 1.85 17.30 9.08
C GLY A 149 1.02 16.32 8.25
N TYR A 150 1.38 16.10 6.98
CA TYR A 150 0.72 15.08 6.16
C TYR A 150 0.85 13.69 6.81
N ILE A 151 -0.26 12.96 6.83
CA ILE A 151 -0.35 11.59 7.31
C ILE A 151 -0.94 10.76 6.18
N ASN A 152 -0.32 9.63 5.87
CA ASN A 152 -0.92 8.64 4.99
C ASN A 152 -1.98 7.84 5.76
N ASN A 153 -3.24 7.93 5.34
CA ASN A 153 -4.34 7.17 5.90
C ASN A 153 -4.66 5.99 4.98
N ALA A 154 -5.06 4.87 5.58
CA ALA A 154 -5.50 3.72 4.82
C ALA A 154 -6.85 4.00 4.12
N PRO A 155 -7.14 3.32 3.00
CA PRO A 155 -8.45 3.38 2.37
C PRO A 155 -9.55 2.94 3.33
N ILE A 156 -10.71 3.58 3.24
CA ILE A 156 -11.91 3.28 4.02
C ILE A 156 -12.90 2.55 3.12
N ILE A 157 -13.21 1.30 3.48
CA ILE A 157 -14.34 0.54 2.92
C ILE A 157 -15.55 0.76 3.85
N SER A 158 -16.47 1.62 3.42
CA SER A 158 -17.68 1.96 4.18
C SER A 158 -18.59 0.75 4.44
N ASP A 159 -19.52 0.90 5.38
CA ASP A 159 -20.59 -0.08 5.56
C ASP A 159 -21.51 -0.11 4.34
N PRO A 160 -22.01 -1.31 3.96
CA PRO A 160 -23.05 -1.41 2.95
C PRO A 160 -24.26 -0.55 3.29
N GLY A 161 -24.76 0.16 2.29
CA GLY A 161 -26.08 0.78 2.32
C GLY A 161 -27.19 -0.25 2.24
N ILE A 162 -28.43 0.24 2.35
CA ILE A 162 -29.64 -0.58 2.22
C ILE A 162 -29.76 -1.07 0.78
N VAL A 163 -29.88 -2.39 0.60
CA VAL A 163 -30.23 -3.01 -0.68
C VAL A 163 -31.65 -3.54 -0.59
N LEU A 164 -32.55 -2.92 -1.35
CA LEU A 164 -33.89 -3.46 -1.56
C LEU A 164 -33.85 -4.38 -2.78
N GLU A 165 -34.64 -5.44 -2.76
CA GLU A 165 -34.88 -6.19 -4.00
C GLU A 165 -35.48 -5.28 -5.09
N ASN A 166 -35.36 -5.72 -6.34
CA ASN A 166 -35.88 -5.00 -7.50
C ASN A 166 -35.28 -3.59 -7.69
N SER A 167 -34.16 -3.33 -7.00
CA SER A 167 -33.36 -2.11 -7.10
C SER A 167 -31.90 -2.45 -7.39
N ASN A 168 -31.14 -1.48 -7.89
CA ASN A 168 -29.70 -1.65 -8.12
C ASN A 168 -28.93 -0.44 -7.58
N PRO A 169 -28.91 -0.24 -6.25
CA PRO A 169 -28.21 0.88 -5.66
C PRO A 169 -26.70 0.67 -5.74
N THR A 170 -25.94 1.77 -5.65
CA THR A 170 -24.54 1.68 -5.21
C THR A 170 -24.55 1.14 -3.79
N ILE A 171 -23.98 -0.05 -3.58
CA ILE A 171 -24.01 -0.75 -2.30
C ILE A 171 -23.13 -0.04 -1.29
N LEU A 172 -21.90 0.30 -1.71
CA LEU A 172 -20.97 1.09 -0.92
C LEU A 172 -19.98 1.80 -1.84
N THR A 173 -19.24 2.73 -1.24
CA THR A 173 -18.10 3.39 -1.86
C THR A 173 -16.84 3.15 -1.05
N VAL A 174 -15.74 2.86 -1.73
CA VAL A 174 -14.39 2.96 -1.18
C VAL A 174 -13.93 4.40 -1.27
N SER A 175 -13.32 4.92 -0.21
CA SER A 175 -12.78 6.29 -0.16
C SER A 175 -11.43 6.31 0.53
N ASP A 176 -10.74 7.45 0.46
CA ASP A 176 -9.49 7.69 1.17
C ASP A 176 -9.51 9.10 1.76
N PRO A 177 -9.10 9.27 3.03
CA PRO A 177 -8.94 10.60 3.63
C PRO A 177 -7.93 11.50 2.89
N ASN A 178 -7.00 10.92 2.13
CA ASN A 178 -6.00 11.60 1.32
C ASN A 178 -6.46 11.69 -0.15
N PRO A 179 -7.09 12.81 -0.58
CA PRO A 179 -7.71 12.90 -1.91
C PRO A 179 -6.73 12.90 -3.09
N SER A 180 -5.44 13.12 -2.82
CA SER A 180 -4.37 13.05 -3.82
C SER A 180 -3.91 11.62 -4.12
N ASP A 181 -4.33 10.65 -3.31
CA ASP A 181 -3.91 9.27 -3.45
C ASP A 181 -4.75 8.54 -4.49
N ILE A 182 -4.07 7.67 -5.23
CA ILE A 182 -4.71 6.87 -6.27
C ILE A 182 -5.10 5.55 -5.62
N LEU A 183 -6.40 5.28 -5.55
CA LEU A 183 -6.92 4.03 -5.00
C LEU A 183 -6.93 2.93 -6.04
N ILE A 184 -6.53 1.74 -5.60
CA ILE A 184 -6.70 0.50 -6.35
C ILE A 184 -7.61 -0.40 -5.52
N PHE A 185 -8.74 -0.79 -6.09
CA PHE A 185 -9.72 -1.64 -5.42
C PHE A 185 -9.97 -2.91 -6.25
N LYS A 186 -10.19 -4.02 -5.56
CA LYS A 186 -10.45 -5.33 -6.15
C LYS A 186 -11.42 -6.10 -5.27
N ILE A 187 -12.27 -6.89 -5.90
CA ILE A 187 -12.93 -8.01 -5.23
C ILE A 187 -11.88 -9.13 -5.13
N THR A 188 -11.61 -9.60 -3.92
CA THR A 188 -10.54 -10.57 -3.65
C THR A 188 -11.04 -11.91 -3.13
N GLY A 189 -12.33 -12.00 -2.77
CA GLY A 189 -12.92 -13.22 -2.28
C GLY A 189 -14.39 -13.07 -1.90
N GLY A 190 -14.88 -14.02 -1.11
CA GLY A 190 -16.29 -14.17 -0.74
C GLY A 190 -16.99 -15.25 -1.57
N ALA A 191 -17.94 -15.96 -0.94
CA ALA A 191 -18.68 -17.05 -1.58
C ALA A 191 -19.46 -16.57 -2.82
N ASP A 192 -19.91 -15.31 -2.78
CA ASP A 192 -20.86 -14.75 -3.75
C ASP A 192 -20.21 -13.70 -4.66
N GLN A 193 -18.87 -13.63 -4.68
CA GLN A 193 -18.09 -12.61 -5.37
C GLN A 193 -18.43 -12.44 -6.86
N GLN A 194 -18.87 -13.52 -7.53
CA GLN A 194 -19.25 -13.51 -8.95
C GLN A 194 -20.46 -12.61 -9.25
N TRP A 195 -21.28 -12.33 -8.23
CA TRP A 195 -22.47 -11.49 -8.31
C TRP A 195 -22.19 -10.02 -8.05
N PHE A 196 -20.92 -9.64 -7.87
CA PHE A 196 -20.53 -8.25 -7.64
C PHE A 196 -19.55 -7.75 -8.70
N THR A 197 -19.59 -6.44 -8.90
CA THR A 197 -18.57 -5.71 -9.64
C THR A 197 -18.19 -4.46 -8.85
N LEU A 198 -16.94 -4.03 -9.02
CA LEU A 198 -16.39 -2.86 -8.37
C LEU A 198 -15.83 -1.97 -9.48
N ASN A 199 -16.47 -0.81 -9.69
CA ASN A 199 -16.12 0.07 -10.80
C ASN A 199 -14.89 0.93 -10.48
N THR A 200 -14.42 1.71 -11.45
CA THR A 200 -13.22 2.55 -11.32
C THR A 200 -13.34 3.70 -10.30
N ASN A 201 -14.54 3.96 -9.78
CA ASN A 201 -14.78 4.95 -8.73
C ASN A 201 -14.81 4.31 -7.33
N GLY A 202 -14.59 3.00 -7.22
CA GLY A 202 -14.70 2.27 -5.97
C GLY A 202 -16.14 2.00 -5.54
N GLU A 203 -17.11 2.04 -6.45
CA GLU A 203 -18.52 1.75 -6.18
C GLU A 203 -18.79 0.26 -6.38
N LEU A 204 -19.26 -0.41 -5.30
CA LEU A 204 -19.67 -1.81 -5.36
C LEU A 204 -21.12 -1.91 -5.83
N LEU A 205 -21.36 -2.78 -6.83
CA LEU A 205 -22.65 -2.97 -7.48
C LEU A 205 -22.94 -4.46 -7.66
N PHE A 206 -24.21 -4.83 -7.75
CA PHE A 206 -24.59 -6.16 -8.21
C PHE A 206 -24.29 -6.32 -9.71
N ASN A 207 -23.71 -7.46 -10.06
CA ASN A 207 -23.36 -7.87 -11.41
C ASN A 207 -24.38 -8.88 -11.94
N LEU A 208 -25.62 -8.43 -12.13
CA LEU A 208 -26.72 -9.28 -12.60
C LEU A 208 -27.06 -9.07 -14.08
N GLY A 209 -26.37 -8.15 -14.76
CA GLY A 209 -26.64 -7.74 -16.14
C GLY A 209 -27.59 -6.54 -16.25
N GLU A 210 -27.79 -6.03 -17.47
CA GLU A 210 -28.64 -4.85 -17.70
C GLU A 210 -30.09 -5.12 -17.29
N ASN A 211 -30.69 -4.19 -16.55
CA ASN A 211 -32.08 -4.23 -16.06
C ASN A 211 -32.39 -5.43 -15.14
N LYS A 212 -31.38 -6.04 -14.54
CA LYS A 212 -31.55 -7.06 -13.50
C LYS A 212 -31.12 -6.50 -12.15
N SER A 213 -31.83 -6.92 -11.13
CA SER A 213 -31.70 -6.53 -9.73
C SER A 213 -31.84 -7.78 -8.87
N PRO A 214 -31.39 -7.76 -7.61
CA PRO A 214 -31.62 -8.86 -6.70
C PRO A 214 -33.12 -9.15 -6.56
N ASN A 215 -33.48 -10.42 -6.51
CA ASN A 215 -34.84 -10.92 -6.30
C ASN A 215 -34.84 -11.67 -4.98
N TYR A 216 -35.70 -11.27 -4.03
CA TYR A 216 -35.69 -11.86 -2.70
C TYR A 216 -36.23 -13.30 -2.68
N GLU A 217 -37.21 -13.59 -3.55
CA GLU A 217 -37.83 -14.91 -3.68
C GLU A 217 -37.01 -15.90 -4.53
N ASP A 218 -36.05 -15.42 -5.31
CA ASP A 218 -35.12 -16.22 -6.12
C ASP A 218 -33.67 -15.73 -5.95
N PRO A 219 -33.09 -15.91 -4.74
CA PRO A 219 -31.79 -15.36 -4.43
C PRO A 219 -30.67 -16.19 -5.08
N LEU A 220 -29.61 -15.50 -5.51
CA LEU A 220 -28.49 -16.08 -6.25
C LEU A 220 -27.28 -16.38 -5.37
N ASP A 221 -27.31 -15.96 -4.11
CA ASP A 221 -26.30 -16.31 -3.12
C ASP A 221 -26.22 -17.83 -2.95
N SER A 222 -25.04 -18.28 -2.57
CA SER A 222 -24.66 -19.69 -2.60
C SER A 222 -25.54 -20.57 -1.69
N ASP A 223 -26.06 -20.00 -0.61
CA ASP A 223 -26.90 -20.67 0.37
C ASP A 223 -28.37 -20.21 0.36
N GLN A 224 -28.76 -19.38 -0.61
CA GLN A 224 -30.15 -18.96 -0.89
C GLN A 224 -30.84 -18.30 0.32
N ASN A 225 -30.13 -17.48 1.08
CA ASN A 225 -30.64 -16.87 2.32
C ASN A 225 -30.78 -15.33 2.24
N ASN A 226 -30.55 -14.73 1.08
CA ASN A 226 -30.58 -13.28 0.84
C ASN A 226 -29.44 -12.49 1.49
N SER A 227 -28.36 -13.16 1.91
CA SER A 227 -27.19 -12.54 2.52
C SER A 227 -25.93 -12.94 1.73
N TYR A 228 -25.47 -12.01 0.91
CA TYR A 228 -24.36 -12.24 -0.02
C TYR A 228 -23.03 -11.88 0.61
N GLN A 229 -22.04 -12.77 0.51
CA GLN A 229 -20.70 -12.58 1.05
C GLN A 229 -19.70 -12.17 -0.04
N VAL A 230 -19.06 -11.01 0.14
CA VAL A 230 -18.04 -10.49 -0.76
C VAL A 230 -16.88 -9.87 0.03
N GLU A 231 -15.66 -10.16 -0.37
CA GLU A 231 -14.45 -9.56 0.18
C GLU A 231 -13.89 -8.53 -0.79
N ILE A 232 -13.66 -7.32 -0.29
CA ILE A 232 -13.06 -6.22 -1.02
C ILE A 232 -11.70 -5.91 -0.42
N THR A 233 -10.72 -5.73 -1.29
CA THR A 233 -9.42 -5.18 -0.97
C THR A 233 -9.29 -3.81 -1.62
N ALA A 234 -8.93 -2.80 -0.83
CA ALA A 234 -8.59 -1.45 -1.26
C ALA A 234 -7.15 -1.12 -0.85
N TYR A 235 -6.41 -0.47 -1.73
CA TYR A 235 -5.01 -0.13 -1.54
C TYR A 235 -4.78 1.34 -1.92
N ASP A 236 -4.20 2.12 -1.01
CA ASP A 236 -3.69 3.46 -1.32
C ASP A 236 -2.34 3.34 -2.02
N ASN A 237 -2.12 4.14 -3.06
CA ASN A 237 -0.81 4.25 -3.70
C ASN A 237 -0.08 5.49 -3.18
N PHE A 238 0.20 5.49 -1.88
CA PHE A 238 0.86 6.59 -1.19
C PHE A 238 2.22 6.94 -1.79
N GLY A 239 3.01 5.93 -2.17
CA GLY A 239 4.37 6.14 -2.65
C GLY A 239 4.95 5.01 -3.47
N GLU A 240 6.22 5.15 -3.82
CA GLU A 240 6.98 4.13 -4.54
C GLU A 240 8.41 4.02 -3.98
N LEU A 241 8.90 2.79 -3.87
CA LEU A 241 10.30 2.46 -3.66
C LEU A 241 10.91 2.03 -4.99
N LYS A 242 11.99 2.68 -5.41
CA LYS A 242 12.73 2.40 -6.64
C LYS A 242 14.08 1.74 -6.32
N PHE A 243 14.39 0.66 -7.01
CA PHE A 243 15.71 0.02 -6.99
C PHE A 243 16.50 0.51 -8.20
N GLY A 244 17.20 1.64 -8.05
CA GLY A 244 17.81 2.31 -9.19
C GLY A 244 16.75 2.78 -10.20
N ASP A 245 16.96 2.48 -11.47
CA ASP A 245 16.01 2.76 -12.56
C ASP A 245 15.36 1.47 -13.12
N LEU A 246 15.47 0.35 -12.39
CA LEU A 246 15.16 -1.00 -12.88
C LEU A 246 13.80 -1.53 -12.41
N GLU A 247 13.51 -1.42 -11.11
CA GLU A 247 12.29 -1.97 -10.50
C GLU A 247 11.64 -0.97 -9.55
N LYS A 248 10.33 -1.10 -9.37
CA LYS A 248 9.56 -0.32 -8.39
C LYS A 248 8.64 -1.21 -7.57
N THR A 249 8.58 -0.92 -6.29
CA THR A 249 7.58 -1.45 -5.35
C THR A 249 6.65 -0.31 -4.98
N VAL A 250 5.35 -0.56 -5.04
CA VAL A 250 4.36 0.44 -4.60
C VAL A 250 4.30 0.41 -3.07
N LEU A 251 4.29 1.58 -2.46
CA LEU A 251 4.18 1.80 -1.02
C LEU A 251 2.80 2.35 -0.72
N GLY A 252 2.18 1.82 0.33
CA GLY A 252 0.87 2.24 0.75
C GLY A 252 0.24 1.26 1.71
N VAL A 253 -0.98 1.55 2.14
CA VAL A 253 -1.71 0.74 3.09
C VAL A 253 -2.85 0.01 2.39
N THR A 254 -3.05 -1.24 2.80
CA THR A 254 -4.11 -2.10 2.29
C THR A 254 -5.19 -2.27 3.35
N THR A 255 -6.44 -2.06 2.96
CA THR A 255 -7.62 -2.38 3.74
C THR A 255 -8.34 -3.55 3.08
N VAL A 256 -8.49 -4.66 3.81
CA VAL A 256 -9.26 -5.83 3.36
C VAL A 256 -10.49 -5.95 4.25
N ARG A 257 -11.67 -6.11 3.65
CA ARG A 257 -12.91 -6.26 4.39
C ARG A 257 -13.83 -7.30 3.75
N MET A 258 -14.23 -8.29 4.55
CA MET A 258 -15.35 -9.17 4.24
C MET A 258 -16.66 -8.46 4.61
N LEU A 259 -17.60 -8.47 3.67
CA LEU A 259 -18.88 -7.79 3.74
C LEU A 259 -20.00 -8.82 3.63
N ILE A 260 -21.10 -8.50 4.29
CA ILE A 260 -22.38 -9.19 4.15
C ILE A 260 -23.36 -8.18 3.58
N ILE A 261 -23.92 -8.47 2.41
CA ILE A 261 -24.92 -7.64 1.74
C ILE A 261 -26.28 -8.32 1.90
N GLU A 262 -27.13 -7.72 2.72
CA GLU A 262 -28.50 -8.21 2.93
C GLU A 262 -29.44 -7.59 1.90
N VAL A 263 -30.16 -8.44 1.16
CA VAL A 263 -31.25 -8.02 0.28
C VAL A 263 -32.54 -8.03 1.08
N ILE A 264 -33.23 -6.90 1.11
CA ILE A 264 -34.48 -6.73 1.84
C ILE A 264 -35.67 -6.84 0.90
N ASN A 265 -36.62 -7.69 1.29
CA ASN A 265 -37.88 -7.87 0.58
C ASN A 265 -38.68 -6.55 0.57
N VAL A 266 -39.23 -6.21 -0.60
CA VAL A 266 -40.24 -5.17 -0.75
C VAL A 266 -41.53 -5.79 -1.25
N ASN A 267 -42.66 -5.44 -0.64
CA ASN A 267 -43.93 -6.05 -1.02
C ASN A 267 -44.29 -5.75 -2.48
N GLU A 268 -44.30 -6.79 -3.30
CA GLU A 268 -44.66 -6.71 -4.71
C GLU A 268 -46.10 -7.15 -4.98
N THR A 269 -46.62 -6.79 -6.16
CA THR A 269 -47.85 -7.42 -6.65
C THR A 269 -47.60 -8.89 -6.95
N PRO A 270 -48.48 -9.83 -6.54
CA PRO A 270 -48.31 -11.23 -6.85
C PRO A 270 -48.16 -11.47 -8.36
N THR A 271 -46.99 -11.97 -8.78
CA THR A 271 -46.67 -12.24 -10.19
C THR A 271 -47.03 -13.66 -10.63
N ASN A 272 -47.35 -14.55 -9.67
CA ASN A 272 -47.63 -15.97 -9.88
C ASN A 272 -49.11 -16.36 -9.69
N ILE A 273 -50.04 -15.46 -10.01
CA ILE A 273 -51.46 -15.84 -10.10
C ILE A 273 -51.72 -16.50 -11.46
N SER A 274 -51.33 -17.77 -11.59
CA SER A 274 -51.87 -18.63 -12.65
C SER A 274 -53.17 -19.24 -12.13
N LEU A 275 -54.32 -18.70 -12.56
CA LEU A 275 -55.62 -19.32 -12.32
C LEU A 275 -55.74 -20.54 -13.24
N ASN A 276 -55.36 -21.72 -12.74
CA ASN A 276 -55.44 -22.97 -13.51
C ASN A 276 -56.89 -23.48 -13.66
N ALA A 277 -57.87 -22.79 -13.07
CA ALA A 277 -59.28 -23.06 -13.24
C ALA A 277 -60.04 -21.71 -13.28
N THR A 278 -60.44 -21.28 -14.48
CA THR A 278 -61.35 -20.14 -14.68
C THR A 278 -62.83 -20.55 -14.70
N THR A 279 -63.11 -21.85 -14.52
CA THR A 279 -64.46 -22.41 -14.47
C THR A 279 -64.50 -23.52 -13.44
N VAL A 280 -65.55 -23.50 -12.61
CA VAL A 280 -65.94 -24.60 -11.74
C VAL A 280 -67.25 -25.12 -12.30
N ASP A 281 -67.37 -26.42 -12.53
CA ASP A 281 -68.66 -27.00 -12.93
C ASP A 281 -69.64 -26.86 -11.77
N GLU A 282 -70.73 -26.15 -12.01
CA GLU A 282 -71.82 -26.01 -11.07
C GLU A 282 -72.61 -27.34 -11.03
N ASN A 283 -72.76 -27.92 -9.84
CA ASN A 283 -73.51 -29.16 -9.56
C ASN A 283 -72.86 -30.49 -10.00
N ILE A 284 -71.57 -30.71 -9.70
CA ILE A 284 -71.07 -32.10 -9.64
C ILE A 284 -71.60 -32.74 -8.33
N PRO A 285 -72.36 -33.86 -8.41
CA PRO A 285 -72.91 -34.54 -7.24
C PRO A 285 -71.87 -35.31 -6.43
#